data_AF-A0A2V8Y5Y1-F1
#
_entry.id   AF-A0A2V8Y5Y1-F1
#
_cell.length_a   1.000
_cell.length_b   1.000
_cell.length_c   1.000
_cell.angle_alpha   90.00
_cell.angle_beta   90.00
_cell.angle_gamma   90.00
#
_symmetry.space_group_name_H-M   'P 1'
#
loop_
_entity.id
_entity.type
_entity.pdbx_description
1 polymer ?
#
loop_
_entity_poly.entity_id
_entity_poly.type
_entity_poly.pdbx_seq_one_letter_code
_entity_poly.pdbx_strand_id
1 'polypeptide(L)'
;MVVEEQGDTTGGDLDPGWDGVWTSEARITSHGWTATIEIPFSTLNFTRSKDDIWGLNFKRFIRRKNEEDLWSAYRRTFGITKVSQAGELVGITDIGSGRLFIVKPYGLTTYDKQAGGSPKYPLTGGLDIKYGIRSNLVLNLTGNTDFADTDVDQEQFNLTPFKIFIPEKRQFFLENAGIFNFDLGGQDQLFFSRQIGIDPVTGQQVPINGGAKLTGTLGRLEMGFMDVDTRSPWRQKSVGWS
;
A
#
# COMPACT_ATOMS: atom_id res chain seq x y z
N MET A 1 -9.41 11.79 8.40
CA MET A 1 -8.16 12.34 7.81
C MET A 1 -7.22 11.15 7.70
N VAL A 2 -7.15 10.55 6.52
CA VAL A 2 -6.16 9.52 6.22
C VAL A 2 -4.87 10.28 5.92
N VAL A 3 -3.84 10.07 6.73
CA VAL A 3 -2.52 10.66 6.50
C VAL A 3 -1.71 9.60 5.77
N GLU A 4 -1.55 9.76 4.46
CA GLU A 4 -0.53 9.03 3.71
C GLU A 4 0.81 9.76 3.88
N GLU A 5 1.77 9.09 4.52
CA GLU A 5 3.16 9.54 4.55
C GLU A 5 3.92 8.75 3.48
N GLN A 6 4.21 9.40 2.35
CA GLN A 6 5.01 8.81 1.28
C GLN A 6 6.48 8.75 1.73
N GLY A 7 6.88 7.61 2.28
CA GLY A 7 8.27 7.35 2.67
C GLY A 7 9.15 7.06 1.45
N ASP A 8 10.34 7.66 1.42
CA ASP A 8 11.37 7.42 0.43
C ASP A 8 11.82 5.95 0.47
N THR A 9 11.88 5.28 -0.68
CA THR A 9 12.11 3.82 -0.84
C THR A 9 13.55 3.37 -0.62
N THR A 10 14.33 4.11 0.18
CA THR A 10 15.72 3.77 0.46
C THR A 10 15.81 2.69 1.55
N GLY A 11 15.77 1.42 1.14
CA GLY A 11 16.45 0.27 1.79
C GLY A 11 16.38 0.12 3.31
N GLY A 12 15.29 0.54 3.95
CA GLY A 12 15.09 0.39 5.40
C GLY A 12 13.96 -0.58 5.72
N ASP A 13 13.89 -1.06 6.97
CA ASP A 13 12.82 -1.90 7.55
C ASP A 13 11.43 -1.21 7.56
N LEU A 14 11.26 -0.09 6.86
CA LEU A 14 10.03 0.69 6.78
C LEU A 14 9.26 0.31 5.51
N ASP A 15 8.02 -0.12 5.68
CA ASP A 15 7.07 -0.28 4.57
C ASP A 15 6.14 0.96 4.51
N PRO A 16 6.48 2.01 3.72
CA PRO A 16 5.59 3.15 3.55
C PRO A 16 4.30 2.79 2.80
N GLY A 17 4.27 1.63 2.13
CA GLY A 17 3.10 1.08 1.47
C GLY A 17 2.22 0.25 2.40
N TRP A 18 2.45 0.22 3.71
CA TRP A 18 1.57 -0.50 4.62
C TRP A 18 0.21 0.20 4.74
N ASP A 19 -0.87 -0.54 4.47
CA ASP A 19 -2.24 -0.10 4.70
C ASP A 19 -3.02 -1.17 5.49
N GLY A 20 -3.48 -0.74 6.67
CA GLY A 20 -4.28 -1.53 7.59
C GLY A 20 -5.50 -0.74 8.06
N VAL A 21 -6.45 -1.45 8.68
CA VAL A 21 -7.60 -0.81 9.32
C VAL A 21 -7.19 -0.26 10.68
N TRP A 22 -7.20 1.05 10.87
CA TRP A 22 -6.93 1.70 12.15
C TRP A 22 -7.89 2.87 12.33
N THR A 23 -8.09 3.29 13.57
CA THR A 23 -8.87 4.49 13.87
C THR A 23 -8.02 5.50 14.62
N SER A 24 -8.35 6.77 14.44
CA SER A 24 -7.75 7.84 15.21
C SER A 24 -8.74 8.94 15.51
N GLU A 25 -8.52 9.58 16.66
CA GLU A 25 -9.25 10.76 17.09
C GLU A 25 -8.24 11.77 17.60
N ALA A 26 -8.43 13.04 17.27
CA ALA A 26 -7.63 14.13 17.81
C ALA A 26 -8.52 15.23 18.34
N ARG A 27 -8.17 15.77 19.52
CA ARG A 27 -8.87 16.89 20.14
C ARG A 27 -7.89 17.96 20.61
N ILE A 28 -8.33 19.21 20.50
CA ILE A 28 -7.63 20.35 21.09
C ILE A 28 -8.16 20.54 22.51
N THR A 29 -7.25 20.74 23.45
CA THR A 29 -7.47 20.96 24.87
C THR A 29 -6.81 22.28 25.28
N SER A 30 -7.06 22.74 26.50
CA SER A 30 -6.39 23.93 27.06
C SER A 30 -4.86 23.81 27.14
N HIS A 31 -4.32 22.59 27.09
CA HIS A 31 -2.87 22.31 27.20
C HIS A 31 -2.19 22.01 25.85
N GLY A 32 -2.94 22.04 24.74
CA GLY A 32 -2.46 21.65 23.41
C GLY A 32 -3.38 20.62 22.76
N TRP A 33 -2.87 19.80 21.85
CA TRP A 33 -3.64 18.73 21.21
C TRP A 33 -3.26 17.34 21.74
N THR A 34 -4.23 16.44 21.76
CA THR A 34 -4.05 15.02 22.04
C THR A 34 -4.60 14.22 20.88
N ALA A 35 -3.89 13.19 20.44
CA ALA A 35 -4.40 12.19 19.51
C ALA A 35 -4.40 10.80 20.16
N THR A 36 -5.46 10.05 19.90
CA THR A 36 -5.59 8.64 20.23
C THR A 36 -5.57 7.86 18.93
N ILE A 37 -4.78 6.79 18.89
CA ILE A 37 -4.67 5.88 17.74
C ILE A 37 -5.00 4.48 18.24
N GLU A 38 -5.92 3.81 17.56
CA GLU A 38 -6.27 2.42 17.82
C GLU A 38 -5.90 1.59 16.59
N ILE A 39 -4.97 0.65 16.79
CA ILE A 39 -4.54 -0.33 15.78
C ILE A 39 -5.01 -1.71 16.28
N PRO A 40 -6.05 -2.29 15.68
CA PRO A 40 -6.51 -3.62 16.05
C PRO A 40 -5.41 -4.65 15.76
N PHE A 41 -5.12 -5.54 16.71
CA PHE A 41 -4.12 -6.59 16.51
C PHE A 41 -4.44 -7.49 15.30
N SER A 42 -5.71 -7.61 14.89
CA SER A 42 -6.11 -8.33 13.68
C SER A 42 -5.56 -7.76 12.37
N THR A 43 -5.11 -6.50 12.37
CA THR A 43 -4.46 -5.88 11.20
C THR A 43 -2.96 -6.10 11.15
N LEU A 44 -2.39 -6.63 12.24
CA LEU A 44 -1.00 -7.01 12.34
C LEU A 44 -0.88 -8.51 12.07
N ASN A 45 0.10 -8.90 11.26
CA ASN A 45 0.41 -10.30 11.05
C ASN A 45 1.52 -10.68 12.04
N PHE A 46 1.18 -11.35 13.14
CA PHE A 46 2.14 -11.70 14.18
C PHE A 46 1.93 -13.13 14.69
N THR A 47 2.99 -13.70 15.26
CA THR A 47 2.95 -15.04 15.86
C THR A 47 2.46 -14.93 17.29
N ARG A 48 1.58 -15.86 17.72
CA ARG A 48 1.17 -15.95 19.12
C ARG A 48 2.36 -16.37 19.99
N SER A 49 2.68 -15.57 20.99
CA SER A 49 3.38 -16.06 22.17
C SER A 49 2.78 -15.45 23.45
N LYS A 50 3.04 -16.13 24.58
CA LYS A 50 2.45 -15.79 25.87
C LYS A 50 3.11 -14.56 26.51
N ASP A 51 4.36 -14.30 26.14
CA ASP A 51 5.22 -13.28 26.75
C ASP A 51 5.91 -12.45 25.65
N ASP A 52 5.17 -12.06 24.62
CA ASP A 52 5.75 -11.28 23.52
C ASP A 52 6.15 -9.88 24.00
N ILE A 53 7.45 -9.61 23.93
CA ILE A 53 8.00 -8.26 24.05
C ILE A 53 7.92 -7.62 22.67
N TRP A 54 7.14 -6.55 22.55
CA TRP A 54 6.98 -5.84 21.30
C TRP A 54 7.99 -4.70 21.21
N GLY A 55 8.69 -4.59 20.09
CA GLY A 55 9.44 -3.38 19.76
C GLY A 55 8.48 -2.29 19.31
N LEU A 56 8.46 -1.15 20.01
CA LEU A 56 7.63 0.00 19.66
C LEU A 56 8.44 1.30 19.74
N ASN A 57 8.15 2.24 18.84
CA ASN A 57 8.70 3.58 18.93
C ASN A 57 7.71 4.61 18.39
N PHE A 58 7.86 5.84 18.86
CA PHE A 58 7.06 6.99 18.41
C PHE A 58 8.01 8.11 18.02
N LYS A 59 7.72 8.77 16.89
CA LYS A 59 8.41 9.96 16.42
C LYS A 59 7.42 11.11 16.33
N ARG A 60 7.79 12.28 16.83
CA ARG A 60 7.01 13.51 16.69
C ARG A 60 7.87 14.61 16.10
N PHE A 61 7.39 15.21 15.02
CA PHE A 61 8.00 16.41 14.45
C PHE A 61 7.32 17.68 14.97
N ILE A 62 8.09 18.55 15.60
CA ILE A 62 7.65 19.81 16.19
C ILE A 62 8.11 20.97 15.29
N ARG A 63 7.33 21.24 14.23
CA ARG A 63 7.67 22.24 13.20
C ARG A 63 8.06 23.61 13.76
N ARG A 64 7.33 24.12 14.77
CA ARG A 64 7.59 25.46 15.37
C ARG A 64 8.95 25.58 16.07
N LYS A 65 9.55 24.45 16.45
CA LYS A 65 10.88 24.40 17.09
C LYS A 65 11.94 23.78 16.18
N ASN A 66 11.55 23.31 14.99
CA ASN A 66 12.37 22.48 14.13
C ASN A 66 13.02 21.30 14.88
N GLU A 67 12.22 20.61 15.71
CA GLU A 67 12.67 19.57 16.65
C GLU A 67 12.00 18.24 16.32
N GLU A 68 12.74 17.14 16.43
CA GLU A 68 12.23 15.77 16.34
C GLU A 68 12.40 15.07 17.69
N ASP A 69 11.29 14.58 18.23
CA ASP A 69 11.27 13.83 19.49
C ASP A 69 11.01 12.35 19.19
N LEU A 70 11.80 11.48 19.82
CA LEU A 70 11.67 10.02 19.76
C LEU A 70 11.39 9.48 21.17
N TRP A 71 10.47 8.52 21.30
CA TRP A 71 10.19 7.90 22.61
C TRP A 71 11.38 7.10 23.13
N SER A 72 11.94 6.22 22.30
CA SER A 72 13.20 5.54 22.55
C SER A 72 14.23 5.96 21.51
N ALA A 73 15.36 6.50 21.96
CA ALA A 73 16.45 6.93 21.10
C ALA A 73 17.77 6.32 21.59
N TYR A 74 18.10 5.12 21.11
CA TYR A 74 19.31 4.41 21.53
C TYR A 74 20.60 5.21 21.23
N ARG A 75 20.69 5.83 20.05
CA ARG A 75 21.76 6.80 19.70
C ARG A 75 21.24 7.87 18.75
N ARG A 76 21.82 9.08 18.81
CA ARG A 76 21.50 10.20 17.90
C ARG A 76 21.65 9.89 16.42
N THR A 77 22.52 8.93 16.07
CA THR A 77 22.75 8.51 14.68
C THR A 77 21.72 7.51 14.17
N PHE A 78 20.89 6.94 15.06
CA PHE A 78 19.84 6.00 14.69
C PHE A 78 18.49 6.70 14.75
N GLY A 79 17.79 6.74 13.62
CA GLY A 79 16.41 7.24 13.55
C GLY A 79 15.37 6.20 13.96
N ILE A 80 14.08 6.53 13.80
CA ILE A 80 12.95 5.64 14.13
C ILE A 80 12.97 4.30 13.38
N THR A 81 13.64 4.21 12.23
CA THR A 81 13.66 3.04 11.35
C THR A 81 14.49 1.87 11.88
N LYS A 82 15.28 2.04 12.95
CA LYS A 82 16.09 0.96 13.54
C LYS A 82 15.26 0.14 14.54
N VAL A 83 14.42 -0.75 14.02
CA VAL A 83 13.48 -1.58 14.82
C VAL A 83 14.21 -2.41 15.88
N SER A 84 15.42 -2.90 15.59
CA SER A 84 16.25 -3.66 16.54
C SER A 84 16.67 -2.87 17.79
N GLN A 85 16.41 -1.57 17.85
CA GLN A 85 16.71 -0.67 18.96
C GLN A 85 15.45 0.12 19.40
N ALA A 86 14.26 -0.34 19.01
CA ALA A 86 13.00 0.22 19.47
C ALA A 86 12.85 0.04 21.00
N GLY A 87 11.97 0.85 21.60
CA GLY A 87 11.61 0.64 23.01
C GLY A 87 10.87 -0.67 23.19
N GLU A 88 10.99 -1.29 24.35
CA GLU A 88 10.30 -2.54 24.68
C GLU A 88 8.94 -2.24 25.29
N LEU A 89 7.89 -2.73 24.65
CA LEU A 89 6.53 -2.75 25.17
C LEU A 89 6.27 -4.12 25.80
N VAL A 90 6.26 -4.12 27.12
CA VAL A 90 6.06 -5.31 27.96
C VAL A 90 4.68 -5.30 28.61
N GLY A 91 4.21 -6.47 29.05
CA GLY A 91 2.96 -6.59 29.81
C GLY A 91 1.69 -6.69 28.96
N ILE A 92 1.82 -6.77 27.62
CA ILE A 92 0.69 -7.15 26.77
C ILE A 92 0.55 -8.67 26.81
N THR A 93 -0.53 -9.14 27.43
CA THR A 93 -0.84 -10.57 27.57
C THR A 93 -2.19 -10.87 26.92
N ASP A 94 -2.45 -12.14 26.64
CA ASP A 94 -3.73 -12.63 26.07
C ASP A 94 -4.15 -11.99 24.73
N ILE A 95 -3.20 -11.49 23.95
CA ILE A 95 -3.45 -11.13 22.56
C ILE A 95 -3.68 -12.43 21.77
N GLY A 96 -4.92 -12.67 21.34
CA GLY A 96 -5.21 -13.79 20.45
C GLY A 96 -4.42 -13.69 19.15
N SER A 97 -4.07 -14.82 18.53
CA SER A 97 -3.59 -14.78 17.13
C SER A 97 -4.77 -14.45 16.22
N GLY A 98 -4.86 -13.19 15.79
CA GLY A 98 -5.69 -12.84 14.65
C GLY A 98 -4.98 -13.33 13.39
N ARG A 99 -5.60 -14.23 12.63
CA ARG A 99 -5.17 -14.42 11.24
C ARG A 99 -5.50 -13.13 10.50
N LEU A 100 -4.49 -12.50 9.90
CA LEU A 100 -4.70 -11.33 9.05
C LEU A 100 -5.68 -11.70 7.93
N PHE A 101 -6.86 -11.11 7.94
CA PHE A 101 -7.85 -11.29 6.89
C PHE A 101 -8.63 -9.98 6.73
N ILE A 102 -8.37 -9.30 5.61
CA ILE A 102 -9.02 -8.03 5.26
C ILE A 102 -9.65 -8.20 3.88
N VAL A 103 -10.89 -7.74 3.76
CA VAL A 103 -11.63 -7.72 2.50
C VAL A 103 -12.08 -6.28 2.25
N LYS A 104 -11.70 -5.71 1.12
CA LYS A 104 -12.02 -4.34 0.70
C LYS A 104 -12.84 -4.40 -0.58
N PRO A 105 -14.19 -4.48 -0.49
CA PRO A 105 -15.04 -4.32 -1.66
C PRO A 105 -15.11 -2.84 -2.04
N TYR A 106 -15.19 -2.55 -3.32
CA TYR A 106 -15.47 -1.20 -3.80
C TYR A 106 -16.43 -1.25 -4.99
N GLY A 107 -17.16 -0.17 -5.20
CA GLY A 107 -18.15 -0.05 -6.27
C GLY A 107 -18.26 1.40 -6.74
N LEU A 108 -18.17 1.58 -8.05
CA LEU A 108 -18.30 2.86 -8.72
C LEU A 108 -19.52 2.81 -9.64
N THR A 109 -20.39 3.81 -9.54
CA THR A 109 -21.45 4.05 -10.51
C THR A 109 -21.18 5.38 -11.18
N THR A 110 -21.28 5.45 -12.51
CA THR A 110 -21.26 6.74 -13.21
C THR A 110 -22.64 7.08 -13.74
N TYR A 111 -22.90 8.37 -13.86
CA TYR A 111 -24.10 8.89 -14.50
C TYR A 111 -23.68 9.55 -15.81
N ASP A 112 -23.94 8.87 -16.93
CA ASP A 112 -23.67 9.40 -18.25
C ASP A 112 -24.98 9.77 -18.94
N LYS A 113 -25.18 11.07 -19.17
CA LYS A 113 -26.29 11.62 -19.92
C LYS A 113 -25.76 12.26 -21.21
N GLN A 114 -25.67 11.46 -22.26
CA GLN A 114 -25.41 11.96 -23.60
C GLN A 114 -26.63 12.72 -24.14
N ALA A 115 -26.41 13.88 -24.77
CA ALA A 115 -27.49 14.66 -25.38
C ALA A 115 -28.22 13.82 -26.44
N GLY A 116 -29.52 13.58 -26.24
CA GLY A 116 -30.36 12.74 -27.12
C GLY A 116 -30.33 11.23 -26.83
N GLY A 117 -29.59 10.77 -25.82
CA GLY A 117 -29.51 9.36 -25.42
C GLY A 117 -30.30 9.04 -24.14
N SER A 118 -30.63 7.76 -23.95
CA SER A 118 -31.12 7.27 -22.64
C SER A 118 -29.97 7.26 -21.62
N PRO A 119 -30.20 7.64 -20.35
CA PRO A 119 -29.18 7.63 -19.32
C PRO A 119 -28.55 6.24 -19.17
N LYS A 120 -27.22 6.18 -19.09
CA LYS A 120 -26.48 4.96 -18.78
C LYS A 120 -25.98 5.02 -17.34
N TYR A 121 -26.11 3.90 -16.65
CA TYR A 121 -25.63 3.70 -15.28
C TYR A 121 -24.65 2.53 -15.26
N PRO A 122 -23.44 2.66 -15.85
CA PRO A 122 -22.47 1.59 -15.76
C PRO A 122 -22.06 1.43 -14.30
N LEU A 123 -22.20 0.21 -13.80
CA LEU A 123 -21.73 -0.20 -12.49
C LEU A 123 -20.41 -0.94 -12.67
N THR A 124 -19.36 -0.42 -12.07
CA THR A 124 -18.06 -1.08 -11.92
C THR A 124 -17.89 -1.40 -10.44
N GLY A 125 -17.18 -2.48 -10.12
CA GLY A 125 -16.83 -2.77 -8.75
C GLY A 125 -15.80 -3.87 -8.69
N GLY A 126 -15.09 -3.94 -7.58
CA GLY A 126 -14.07 -4.96 -7.40
C GLY A 126 -13.81 -5.23 -5.95
N LEU A 127 -12.74 -5.98 -5.74
CA LEU A 127 -12.50 -6.62 -4.47
C LEU A 127 -11.00 -6.80 -4.28
N ASP A 128 -10.50 -6.32 -3.16
CA ASP A 128 -9.17 -6.65 -2.68
C ASP A 128 -9.27 -7.52 -1.43
N ILE A 129 -8.44 -8.56 -1.37
CA ILE A 129 -8.35 -9.48 -0.24
C ILE A 129 -6.91 -9.56 0.20
N LYS A 130 -6.69 -9.36 1.51
CA LYS A 130 -5.40 -9.57 2.17
C LYS A 130 -5.54 -10.71 3.16
N TYR A 131 -4.71 -11.73 3.01
CA TYR A 131 -4.78 -12.95 3.80
C TYR A 131 -3.40 -13.38 4.29
N GLY A 132 -3.18 -13.39 5.60
CA GLY A 132 -1.99 -13.94 6.23
C GLY A 132 -2.04 -15.47 6.23
N ILE A 133 -1.32 -16.10 5.30
CA ILE A 133 -1.15 -17.56 5.26
C ILE A 133 -0.41 -18.04 6.51
N ARG A 134 0.61 -17.28 6.93
CA ARG A 134 1.39 -17.44 8.17
C ARG A 134 1.73 -16.05 8.71
N SER A 135 2.20 -15.95 9.96
CA SER A 135 2.60 -14.69 10.60
C SER A 135 3.60 -13.85 9.79
N ASN A 136 4.37 -14.50 8.92
CA ASN A 136 5.40 -13.89 8.10
C ASN A 136 5.17 -14.14 6.60
N LEU A 137 3.97 -14.55 6.18
CA LEU A 137 3.62 -14.82 4.78
C LEU A 137 2.21 -14.33 4.46
N VAL A 138 2.10 -13.36 3.56
CA VAL A 138 0.85 -12.66 3.22
C VAL A 138 0.54 -12.85 1.74
N LEU A 139 -0.71 -13.21 1.45
CA LEU A 139 -1.30 -13.27 0.13
C LEU A 139 -2.23 -12.07 -0.07
N ASN A 140 -1.96 -11.28 -1.11
CA ASN A 140 -2.81 -10.21 -1.59
C ASN A 140 -3.45 -10.67 -2.90
N LEU A 141 -4.76 -10.53 -3.00
CA LEU A 141 -5.55 -10.79 -4.20
C LEU A 141 -6.30 -9.52 -4.56
N THR A 142 -6.35 -9.21 -5.85
CA THR A 142 -7.11 -8.09 -6.38
C THR A 142 -7.97 -8.55 -7.55
N GLY A 143 -9.18 -8.02 -7.65
CA GLY A 143 -10.14 -8.38 -8.70
C GLY A 143 -10.88 -7.15 -9.20
N ASN A 144 -10.88 -6.98 -10.53
CA ASN A 144 -11.49 -5.87 -11.27
C ASN A 144 -11.03 -4.48 -10.81
N THR A 145 -9.98 -4.35 -10.00
CA THR A 145 -9.51 -3.10 -9.36
C THR A 145 -9.47 -1.92 -10.35
N ASP A 146 -10.28 -0.90 -10.04
CA ASP A 146 -10.30 0.35 -10.78
C ASP A 146 -9.22 1.25 -10.19
N PHE A 147 -8.06 1.25 -10.84
CA PHE A 147 -6.94 2.11 -10.44
C PHE A 147 -7.18 3.59 -10.72
N ALA A 148 -8.35 3.96 -11.27
CA ALA A 148 -8.75 5.34 -11.48
C ALA A 148 -9.08 6.09 -10.18
N ASP A 149 -9.22 5.40 -9.04
CA ASP A 149 -9.46 6.06 -7.73
C ASP A 149 -8.15 6.52 -7.05
N THR A 150 -7.00 6.26 -7.68
CA THR A 150 -5.74 6.86 -7.25
C THR A 150 -5.60 8.25 -7.86
N ASP A 151 -5.47 9.27 -7.00
CA ASP A 151 -5.42 10.69 -7.35
C ASP A 151 -4.74 10.93 -8.69
N VAL A 152 -5.56 11.44 -9.62
CA VAL A 152 -5.26 11.72 -11.03
C VAL A 152 -3.94 12.47 -11.13
N ASP A 153 -2.85 11.76 -11.48
CA ASP A 153 -1.63 12.46 -11.89
C ASP A 153 -1.96 13.14 -13.23
N GLN A 154 -1.85 14.46 -13.25
CA GLN A 154 -1.95 15.28 -14.46
C GLN A 154 -1.13 14.64 -15.58
N GLU A 155 -1.69 14.58 -16.79
CA GLU A 155 -0.94 14.20 -18.00
C GLU A 155 0.31 15.09 -18.10
N GLN A 156 1.47 14.55 -17.74
CA GLN A 156 2.73 15.22 -18.00
C GLN A 156 3.07 15.01 -19.47
N PHE A 157 3.05 16.08 -20.25
CA PHE A 157 3.57 16.07 -21.61
C PHE A 157 5.08 15.80 -21.56
N ASN A 158 5.47 14.55 -21.82
CA ASN A 158 6.88 14.19 -21.90
C ASN A 158 7.40 14.44 -23.31
N LEU A 159 8.21 15.49 -23.44
CA LEU A 159 8.89 15.88 -24.68
C LEU A 159 10.31 15.30 -24.75
N THR A 160 10.69 14.38 -23.85
CA THR A 160 12.03 13.76 -23.80
C THR A 160 11.98 12.28 -24.19
N PRO A 161 13.07 11.71 -24.74
CA PRO A 161 13.14 10.29 -25.12
C PRO A 161 13.31 9.34 -23.92
N PHE A 162 13.38 9.87 -22.69
CA PHE A 162 13.52 9.07 -21.48
C PHE A 162 12.14 8.68 -20.92
N LYS A 163 12.06 7.48 -20.34
CA LYS A 163 10.83 7.02 -19.65
C LYS A 163 10.56 7.93 -18.46
N ILE A 164 9.33 8.43 -18.35
CA ILE A 164 8.88 9.20 -17.18
C ILE A 164 8.79 8.24 -15.99
N PHE A 165 9.42 8.58 -14.89
CA PHE A 165 9.20 7.91 -13.62
C PHE A 165 7.93 8.50 -13.01
N ILE A 166 6.86 7.71 -12.96
CA ILE A 166 5.61 8.13 -12.32
C ILE A 166 5.40 7.24 -11.09
N PRO A 167 5.21 7.80 -9.89
CA PRO A 167 5.18 7.01 -8.65
C PRO A 167 4.02 6.02 -8.65
N GLU A 168 4.26 4.76 -8.28
CA GLU A 168 3.17 3.82 -8.04
C GLU A 168 2.30 4.32 -6.90
N LYS A 169 0.97 4.24 -7.03
CA LYS A 169 0.02 4.67 -5.98
C LYS A 169 -0.95 3.56 -5.57
N ARG A 170 -1.00 2.46 -6.33
CA ARG A 170 -1.97 1.39 -6.13
C ARG A 170 -1.52 0.50 -4.98
N GLN A 171 -2.37 0.32 -3.97
CA GLN A 171 -2.01 -0.40 -2.74
C GLN A 171 -1.53 -1.83 -2.98
N PHE A 172 -2.13 -2.54 -3.95
CA PHE A 172 -1.71 -3.89 -4.35
C PHE A 172 -0.23 -3.94 -4.76
N PHE A 173 0.33 -2.87 -5.33
CA PHE A 173 1.72 -2.83 -5.75
C PHE A 173 2.64 -2.22 -4.69
N LEU A 174 2.14 -1.24 -3.93
CA LEU A 174 2.91 -0.54 -2.89
C LEU A 174 3.23 -1.41 -1.68
N GLU A 175 2.27 -2.21 -1.22
CA GLU A 175 2.43 -2.92 0.04
C GLU A 175 3.56 -3.96 -0.04
N ASN A 176 4.49 -3.96 0.92
CA ASN A 176 5.68 -4.83 0.90
C ASN A 176 6.48 -4.75 -0.43
N ALA A 177 6.44 -3.63 -1.16
CA ALA A 177 7.16 -3.46 -2.42
C ALA A 177 8.68 -3.62 -2.25
N GLY A 178 9.20 -3.35 -1.04
CA GLY A 178 10.61 -3.52 -0.69
C GLY A 178 11.16 -4.93 -0.96
N ILE A 179 10.33 -5.98 -0.90
CA ILE A 179 10.74 -7.38 -1.20
C ILE A 179 11.21 -7.53 -2.67
N PHE A 180 10.73 -6.68 -3.57
CA PHE A 180 11.11 -6.69 -4.99
C PHE A 180 12.24 -5.69 -5.31
N ASN A 181 12.72 -4.94 -4.31
CA ASN A 181 13.86 -4.03 -4.45
C ASN A 181 15.17 -4.78 -4.22
N PHE A 182 15.73 -5.33 -5.29
CA PHE A 182 17.04 -5.96 -5.25
C PHE A 182 18.14 -4.90 -5.43
N ASP A 183 18.85 -4.56 -4.37
CA ASP A 183 20.04 -3.71 -4.48
C ASP A 183 21.20 -4.52 -5.10
N LEU A 184 21.35 -4.39 -6.42
CA LEU A 184 22.45 -5.01 -7.18
C LEU A 184 23.65 -4.06 -7.36
N GLY A 185 23.76 -2.98 -6.57
CA GLY A 185 24.90 -2.06 -6.63
C GLY A 185 24.76 -0.93 -7.66
N GLY A 186 23.53 -0.51 -7.96
CA GLY A 186 23.19 0.62 -8.84
C GLY A 186 21.76 1.12 -8.57
N GLN A 187 21.35 2.26 -9.15
CA GLN A 187 19.98 2.79 -9.03
C GLN A 187 18.93 1.99 -9.82
N ASP A 188 19.22 0.73 -10.15
CA ASP A 188 18.38 -0.10 -11.01
C ASP A 188 17.32 -0.81 -10.16
N GLN A 189 16.11 -0.24 -10.13
CA GLN A 189 14.93 -0.98 -9.70
C GLN A 189 14.63 -2.08 -10.71
N LEU A 190 14.77 -3.36 -10.33
CA LEU A 190 14.46 -4.48 -11.23
C LEU A 190 12.95 -4.69 -11.42
N PHE A 191 12.14 -4.14 -10.51
CA PHE A 191 10.70 -4.29 -10.51
C PHE A 191 10.01 -2.94 -10.64
N PHE A 192 9.39 -2.70 -11.80
CA PHE A 192 8.60 -1.50 -12.09
C PHE A 192 7.13 -1.87 -12.29
N SER A 193 6.36 -1.91 -11.20
CA SER A 193 4.93 -2.27 -11.22
C SER A 193 4.08 -1.39 -12.15
N ARG A 194 4.47 -0.12 -12.33
CA ARG A 194 3.69 0.82 -13.14
C ARG A 194 3.68 0.48 -14.63
N GLN A 195 4.59 -0.37 -15.12
CA GLN A 195 4.48 -0.92 -16.48
C GLN A 195 3.34 -1.94 -16.61
N ILE A 196 2.83 -2.47 -15.50
CA ILE A 196 1.72 -3.43 -15.49
C ILE A 196 0.40 -2.65 -15.52
N GLY A 197 -0.36 -2.85 -16.59
CA GLY A 197 -1.61 -2.14 -16.82
C GLY A 197 -1.41 -0.77 -17.49
N ILE A 198 -0.38 -0.63 -18.33
CA ILE A 198 -0.22 0.49 -19.27
C ILE A 198 -0.13 -0.08 -20.69
N ASP A 199 -0.88 0.50 -21.62
CA ASP A 199 -0.76 0.19 -23.03
C ASP A 199 0.61 0.68 -23.55
N PRO A 200 1.45 -0.21 -24.11
CA PRO A 200 2.82 0.15 -24.52
C PRO A 200 2.87 1.09 -25.73
N VAL A 201 1.76 1.26 -26.45
CA VAL A 201 1.64 2.12 -27.64
C VAL A 201 0.99 3.45 -27.27
N THR A 202 -0.09 3.43 -26.49
CA THR A 202 -0.88 4.63 -26.16
C THR A 202 -0.50 5.27 -24.83
N GLY A 203 0.20 4.55 -23.95
CA GLY A 203 0.51 5.01 -22.59
C GLY A 203 -0.71 5.07 -21.67
N GLN A 204 -1.89 4.66 -22.13
CA GLN A 204 -3.13 4.69 -21.35
C GLN A 204 -3.17 3.55 -20.34
N GLN A 205 -3.82 3.79 -19.21
CA GLN A 205 -4.04 2.75 -18.21
C GLN A 205 -4.98 1.68 -18.75
N VAL A 206 -4.53 0.44 -18.64
CA VAL A 206 -5.28 -0.77 -18.95
C VAL A 206 -5.77 -1.37 -17.63
N PRO A 207 -7.08 -1.49 -17.42
CA PRO A 207 -7.62 -2.08 -16.20
C PRO A 207 -7.11 -3.51 -15.99
N ILE A 208 -6.82 -3.85 -14.74
CA ILE A 208 -6.45 -5.21 -14.34
C ILE A 208 -7.73 -6.01 -14.09
N ASN A 209 -7.83 -7.19 -14.70
CA ASN A 209 -8.93 -8.11 -14.41
C ASN A 209 -8.75 -8.74 -13.03
N GLY A 210 -7.52 -9.07 -12.68
CA GLY A 210 -7.15 -9.50 -11.35
C GLY A 210 -5.66 -9.73 -11.21
N GLY A 211 -5.22 -9.90 -9.97
CA GLY A 211 -3.82 -10.14 -9.64
C GLY A 211 -3.68 -10.87 -8.32
N ALA A 212 -2.58 -11.60 -8.19
CA ALA A 212 -2.19 -12.28 -6.98
C ALA A 212 -0.75 -11.92 -6.64
N LYS A 213 -0.50 -11.61 -5.38
CA LYS A 213 0.84 -11.32 -4.85
C LYS A 213 1.05 -12.05 -3.54
N LEU A 214 2.09 -12.87 -3.47
CA LEU A 214 2.51 -13.57 -2.27
C LEU A 214 3.85 -13.00 -1.82
N THR A 215 3.90 -12.48 -0.60
CA THR A 215 5.08 -11.82 -0.04
C THR A 215 5.34 -12.28 1.38
N GLY A 216 6.60 -12.49 1.73
CA GLY A 216 6.99 -12.78 3.10
C GLY A 216 8.32 -13.51 3.22
N THR A 217 8.53 -14.12 4.37
CA THR A 217 9.72 -14.92 4.66
C THR A 217 9.37 -16.37 4.93
N LEU A 218 10.27 -17.27 4.56
CA LEU A 218 10.21 -18.69 4.91
C LEU A 218 11.56 -19.07 5.55
N GLY A 219 11.60 -19.06 6.88
CA GLY A 219 12.85 -19.21 7.62
C GLY A 219 13.75 -17.99 7.39
N ARG A 220 14.88 -18.19 6.69
CA ARG A 220 15.83 -17.13 6.34
C ARG A 220 15.68 -16.60 4.92
N LEU A 221 14.76 -17.17 4.14
CA LEU A 221 14.53 -16.78 2.75
C LEU A 221 13.42 -15.74 2.69
N GLU A 222 13.72 -14.57 2.15
CA GLU A 222 12.72 -13.60 1.73
C GLU A 222 12.24 -13.93 0.32
N MET A 223 10.93 -13.87 0.09
CA MET A 223 10.34 -14.23 -1.19
C MET A 223 9.14 -13.36 -1.54
N GLY A 224 9.07 -13.00 -2.82
CA GLY A 224 7.97 -12.32 -3.46
C GLY A 224 7.60 -13.02 -4.76
N PHE A 225 6.33 -13.35 -4.93
CA PHE A 225 5.75 -13.83 -6.20
C PHE A 225 4.58 -12.93 -6.56
N MET A 226 4.46 -12.54 -7.82
CA MET A 226 3.36 -11.72 -8.30
C MET A 226 2.94 -12.18 -9.70
N ASP A 227 1.64 -12.28 -9.92
CA ASP A 227 1.03 -12.52 -11.23
C ASP A 227 -0.18 -11.60 -11.41
N VAL A 228 -0.36 -11.05 -12.61
CA VAL A 228 -1.36 -10.02 -12.89
C VAL A 228 -1.90 -10.18 -14.30
N ASP A 229 -3.22 -10.29 -14.43
CA ASP A 229 -3.93 -10.33 -15.70
C ASP A 229 -4.53 -8.96 -16.04
N THR A 230 -4.13 -8.40 -17.19
CA THR A 230 -4.62 -7.11 -17.70
C THR A 230 -5.62 -7.33 -18.83
N ARG A 231 -6.56 -6.41 -19.01
CA ARG A 231 -7.48 -6.47 -20.16
C ARG A 231 -6.73 -6.24 -21.46
N SER A 232 -7.02 -7.02 -22.49
CA SER A 232 -6.55 -6.70 -23.83
C SER A 232 -7.22 -5.40 -24.32
N PRO A 233 -6.47 -4.41 -24.84
CA PRO A 233 -7.04 -3.20 -25.43
C PRO A 233 -7.86 -3.46 -26.72
N TRP A 234 -7.77 -4.67 -27.31
CA TRP A 234 -8.28 -4.95 -28.67
C TRP A 234 -9.65 -5.61 -28.75
N ARG A 235 -10.58 -5.33 -27.82
CA ARG A 235 -11.95 -5.79 -27.99
C ARG A 235 -12.74 -4.86 -28.90
N GLN A 236 -12.41 -4.89 -30.20
CA GLN A 236 -13.23 -4.32 -31.26
C GLN A 236 -14.61 -4.99 -31.18
N LYS A 237 -15.64 -4.23 -30.76
CA LYS A 237 -17.03 -4.66 -30.96
C LYS A 237 -17.20 -4.90 -32.45
N SER A 238 -17.38 -6.15 -32.85
CA SER A 238 -17.89 -6.47 -34.18
C SER A 238 -19.29 -5.89 -34.28
N VAL A 239 -19.39 -4.69 -34.83
CA VAL A 239 -20.65 -4.18 -35.36
C VAL A 239 -20.88 -4.96 -36.63
N GLY A 240 -21.65 -6.04 -36.52
CA GLY A 240 -22.16 -6.76 -37.69
C GLY A 240 -23.08 -5.84 -38.47
N TRP A 241 -22.71 -5.53 -39.70
CA TRP A 241 -23.63 -4.96 -40.67
C TRP A 241 -24.32 -6.13 -41.37
N SER A 242 -25.66 -6.17 -41.31
CA SER A 242 -26.51 -6.95 -42.21
C SER A 242 -26.62 -6.27 -43.56
#